data_AF-A0A8H9QZL9-F1
#
_entry.id   AF-A0A8H9QZL9-F1
#
_cell.length_a   1.000
_cell.length_b   1.000
_cell.length_c   1.000
_cell.angle_alpha   90.00
_cell.angle_beta   90.00
_cell.angle_gamma   90.00
#
_symmetry.space_group_name_H-M   'P 1'
#
loop_
_entity.id
_entity.type
_entity.pdbx_description
1 polymer ?
#
loop_
_entity_poly.entity_id
_entity_poly.type
_entity_poly.pdbx_seq_one_letter_code
_entity_poly.pdbx_strand_id
1 'polypeptide(L)'
;MKKSFCMNCLKEVGEDIKKCECGGLFFVYGENFHFDKNGVVCDCGSSKFKPGMHLDYKEKAVNSYSCCNCGNVVGTESYRDEEDLMYWG
;
A
#
# COMPACT_ATOMS: atom_id res chain seq x y z
N MET A 1 -4.52 -10.82 -10.44
CA MET A 1 -5.30 -9.61 -10.12
C MET A 1 -4.73 -9.11 -8.82
N LYS A 2 -4.29 -7.85 -8.79
CA LYS A 2 -3.60 -7.33 -7.62
C LYS A 2 -4.66 -6.97 -6.58
N LYS A 3 -4.54 -7.53 -5.39
CA LYS A 3 -5.40 -7.12 -4.29
C LYS A 3 -4.94 -5.75 -3.81
N SER A 4 -5.87 -4.87 -3.47
CA SER A 4 -5.59 -3.58 -2.85
C SER A 4 -6.41 -3.47 -1.57
N PHE A 5 -5.81 -2.98 -0.50
CA PHE A 5 -6.47 -2.82 0.80
C PHE A 5 -6.25 -1.41 1.33
N CYS A 6 -7.29 -0.83 1.94
CA CYS A 6 -7.16 0.41 2.67
C CYS A 6 -6.42 0.16 4.00
N MET A 7 -5.33 0.89 4.25
CA MET A 7 -4.54 0.75 5.47
C MET A 7 -5.25 1.28 6.72
N ASN A 8 -6.34 2.06 6.55
CA ASN A 8 -7.12 2.60 7.67
C ASN A 8 -8.20 1.61 8.14
N CYS A 9 -9.04 1.12 7.23
CA CYS A 9 -10.17 0.24 7.58
C CYS A 9 -9.94 -1.25 7.30
N LEU A 10 -8.77 -1.61 6.75
CA LEU A 10 -8.33 -2.99 6.46
C LEU A 10 -9.19 -3.75 5.43
N LYS A 11 -10.11 -3.05 4.75
CA LYS A 11 -10.98 -3.65 3.74
C LYS A 11 -10.30 -3.68 2.38
N GLU A 12 -10.57 -4.74 1.62
CA GLU A 12 -10.23 -4.81 0.20
C GLU A 12 -10.99 -3.73 -0.57
N VAL A 13 -10.30 -3.10 -1.51
CA VAL A 13 -10.80 -1.99 -2.33
C VAL A 13 -10.43 -2.23 -3.81
N GLY A 14 -11.11 -1.53 -4.72
CA GLY A 14 -10.76 -1.56 -6.14
C GLY A 14 -9.36 -0.99 -6.42
N GLU A 15 -8.77 -1.38 -7.55
CA GLU A 15 -7.41 -0.96 -7.94
C GLU A 15 -7.31 0.55 -8.27
N ASP A 16 -8.41 1.20 -8.68
CA ASP A 16 -8.42 2.58 -9.20
C ASP A 16 -8.98 3.65 -8.22
N ILE A 17 -9.04 3.36 -6.92
CA ILE A 17 -9.55 4.33 -5.95
C ILE A 17 -8.42 5.20 -5.36
N LYS A 18 -8.66 6.51 -5.29
CA LYS A 18 -7.75 7.47 -4.62
C LYS A 18 -8.06 7.68 -3.15
N LYS A 19 -9.32 7.45 -2.75
CA LYS A 19 -9.83 7.63 -1.39
C LYS A 19 -10.82 6.53 -1.07
N CYS A 20 -10.62 5.86 0.06
CA CYS A 20 -11.54 4.84 0.55
C CYS A 20 -12.83 5.49 1.06
N GLU A 21 -13.93 4.75 1.08
CA GLU A 21 -15.20 5.18 1.70
C GLU A 21 -15.05 5.56 3.18
N CYS A 22 -14.04 5.02 3.86
CA CYS A 22 -13.69 5.40 5.24
C CYS A 22 -12.88 6.70 5.35
N GLY A 23 -12.58 7.37 4.23
CA GLY A 23 -11.73 8.55 4.14
C GLY A 23 -10.23 8.26 4.02
N GLY A 24 -9.79 7.00 4.13
CA GLY A 24 -8.38 6.64 4.07
C GLY A 24 -7.76 6.85 2.68
N LEU A 25 -6.52 7.36 2.66
CA LEU A 25 -5.73 7.67 1.45
C LEU A 25 -4.51 6.76 1.25
N PHE A 26 -4.29 5.85 2.20
CA PHE A 26 -3.16 4.93 2.23
C PHE A 26 -3.62 3.53 1.88
N PHE A 27 -2.94 2.93 0.91
CA PHE A 27 -3.27 1.63 0.38
C PHE A 27 -2.05 0.73 0.32
N VAL A 28 -2.27 -0.57 0.55
CA VAL A 28 -1.29 -1.62 0.28
C VAL A 28 -1.83 -2.49 -0.85
N TYR A 29 -1.00 -2.79 -1.84
CA TYR A 29 -1.40 -3.56 -3.01
C TYR A 29 -0.35 -4.60 -3.41
N GLY A 30 -0.78 -5.65 -4.09
CA GLY A 30 0.11 -6.71 -4.58
C GLY A 30 -0.59 -8.06 -4.74
N GLU A 31 0.22 -9.11 -4.79
CA GLU A 31 -0.25 -10.49 -4.83
C GLU A 31 0.43 -11.28 -3.71
N ASN A 32 -0.14 -12.43 -3.34
CA ASN A 32 0.44 -13.38 -2.38
C ASN A 32 0.80 -12.78 -1.01
N PHE A 33 -0.12 -11.99 -0.46
CA PHE A 33 -0.04 -11.46 0.90
C PHE A 33 -1.39 -11.46 1.61
N HIS A 34 -1.31 -11.41 2.93
CA HIS A 34 -2.39 -11.12 3.85
C HIS A 34 -2.14 -9.77 4.52
N PHE A 35 -3.21 -9.01 4.76
CA PHE A 35 -3.16 -7.74 5.47
C PHE A 35 -4.24 -7.68 6.54
N ASP A 36 -3.82 -7.40 7.77
CA ASP A 36 -4.71 -7.21 8.91
C ASP A 36 -4.15 -6.15 9.86
N LYS A 37 -4.71 -6.06 11.07
CA LYS A 37 -4.30 -5.12 12.12
C LYS A 37 -2.82 -5.24 12.54
N ASN A 38 -2.17 -6.37 12.27
CA ASN A 38 -0.76 -6.64 12.56
C ASN A 38 0.15 -6.24 11.39
N GLY A 39 -0.42 -5.77 10.27
CA GLY A 39 0.30 -5.34 9.09
C GLY A 39 0.31 -6.40 7.99
N VAL A 40 1.32 -6.33 7.13
CA VAL A 40 1.45 -7.17 5.93
C VAL A 40 2.25 -8.43 6.25
N VAL A 41 1.70 -9.58 5.89
CA VAL A 41 2.37 -10.89 5.96
C VAL A 41 2.36 -11.50 4.57
N CYS A 42 3.53 -11.86 4.04
CA CYS A 42 3.61 -12.61 2.79
C CYS A 42 3.07 -14.03 2.98
N ASP A 43 2.46 -14.62 1.95
CA ASP A 43 1.94 -15.99 1.98
C ASP A 43 3.02 -17.05 2.27
N CYS A 44 4.31 -16.70 2.13
CA CYS A 44 5.41 -17.55 2.60
C CYS A 44 5.59 -17.56 4.13
N GLY A 45 4.75 -16.84 4.88
CA GLY A 45 4.76 -16.71 6.34
C GLY A 45 5.66 -15.60 6.89
N SER A 46 6.37 -14.85 6.04
CA SER A 46 7.28 -13.79 6.49
C SER A 46 6.58 -12.43 6.58
N SER A 47 6.78 -11.74 7.70
CA SER A 47 6.44 -10.32 7.89
C SER A 47 7.61 -9.36 7.63
N LYS A 48 8.76 -9.89 7.20
CA LYS A 48 9.97 -9.10 6.95
C LYS A 48 10.04 -8.72 5.48
N PHE A 49 10.02 -7.42 5.21
CA PHE A 49 10.17 -6.86 3.88
C PHE A 49 11.31 -5.85 3.84
N LYS A 50 12.05 -5.81 2.74
CA LYS A 50 13.07 -4.78 2.46
C LYS A 50 12.49 -3.73 1.50
N PRO A 51 12.80 -2.44 1.67
CA PRO A 51 12.40 -1.42 0.72
C PRO A 51 13.09 -1.66 -0.63
N GLY A 52 12.34 -1.46 -1.72
CA GLY A 52 12.84 -1.56 -3.09
C GLY A 52 12.97 -0.19 -3.73
N MET A 53 11.84 0.51 -3.87
CA MET A 53 11.76 1.80 -4.57
C MET A 53 10.80 2.73 -3.84
N HIS A 54 11.10 4.03 -3.92
CA HIS A 54 10.20 5.12 -3.56
C HIS A 54 10.08 6.04 -4.77
N LEU A 55 8.86 6.30 -5.22
CA LEU A 55 8.55 7.25 -6.28
C LEU A 55 7.57 8.27 -5.74
N ASP A 56 7.97 9.54 -5.81
CA ASP A 56 7.13 10.64 -5.35
C ASP A 56 6.56 11.39 -6.54
N TYR A 57 5.24 11.27 -6.74
CA TYR A 57 4.49 11.96 -7.76
C TYR A 57 3.74 13.14 -7.14
N LYS A 58 3.29 14.08 -7.99
CA LYS A 58 2.53 15.25 -7.55
C LYS A 58 1.33 14.88 -6.67
N GLU A 59 0.53 13.89 -7.08
CA GLU A 59 -0.73 13.50 -6.42
C GLU A 59 -0.59 12.31 -5.45
N LYS A 60 0.54 11.59 -5.47
CA LYS A 60 0.75 10.41 -4.63
C LYS A 60 2.21 10.05 -4.47
N ALA A 61 2.54 9.36 -3.39
CA ALA A 61 3.79 8.61 -3.29
C ALA A 61 3.50 7.12 -3.46
N VAL A 62 4.45 6.41 -4.09
CA VAL A 62 4.40 4.97 -4.28
C VAL A 62 5.68 4.35 -3.73
N ASN A 63 5.55 3.31 -2.92
CA ASN A 63 6.67 2.53 -2.41
C ASN A 63 6.54 1.08 -2.86
N SER A 64 7.66 0.41 -3.06
CA SER A 64 7.70 -1.04 -3.22
C SER A 64 8.55 -1.69 -2.15
N TYR A 65 8.14 -2.88 -1.74
CA TYR A 65 8.80 -3.69 -0.73
C TYR A 65 8.87 -5.14 -1.19
N SER A 66 10.02 -5.78 -1.00
CA SER A 66 10.21 -7.19 -1.34
C SER A 66 10.33 -8.03 -0.08
N CYS A 67 9.63 -9.15 -0.02
CA CYS A 67 9.73 -10.11 1.08
C CYS A 67 11.18 -10.61 1.19
N CYS A 68 11.75 -10.55 2.39
CA CYS A 68 13.13 -10.97 2.63
C CYS A 68 13.33 -12.49 2.51
N ASN A 69 12.24 -13.28 2.54
CA ASN A 69 12.29 -14.73 2.44
C ASN A 69 12.13 -15.24 0.99
N CYS A 70 11.04 -14.88 0.32
CA CYS A 70 10.73 -15.41 -1.02
C CYS A 70 10.84 -14.39 -2.16
N GLY A 71 11.12 -13.12 -1.86
CA GLY A 71 11.23 -12.07 -2.88
C GLY A 71 9.90 -11.53 -3.41
N ASN A 72 8.74 -12.02 -2.95
CA ASN A 72 7.43 -11.49 -3.34
C ASN A 72 7.33 -9.98 -3.10
N VAL A 73 6.72 -9.24 -4.03
CA VAL A 73 6.67 -7.78 -4.00
C VAL A 73 5.28 -7.30 -3.62
N VAL A 74 5.24 -6.39 -2.64
CA VAL A 74 4.05 -5.60 -2.30
C VAL A 74 4.38 -4.13 -2.48
N GLY A 75 3.37 -3.33 -2.80
CA GLY A 75 3.50 -1.89 -2.91
C GLY A 75 2.60 -1.17 -1.92
N THR A 76 2.93 0.08 -1.64
CA THR A 76 2.01 1.00 -0.97
C THR A 76 1.83 2.26 -1.80
N GLU A 77 0.63 2.81 -1.78
CA GLU A 77 0.33 4.12 -2.35
C GLU A 77 -0.24 5.01 -1.26
N SER A 78 0.24 6.26 -1.20
CA SER A 78 -0.31 7.30 -0.35
C SER A 78 -0.74 8.46 -1.23
N TYR A 79 -2.06 8.62 -1.39
CA TYR A 79 -2.64 9.74 -2.12
C TYR A 79 -2.65 11.00 -1.27
N ARG A 80 -2.46 12.14 -1.92
CA ARG A 80 -2.49 13.45 -1.29
C ARG A 80 -3.85 14.09 -1.52
N ASP A 81 -4.37 14.76 -0.51
CA ASP A 81 -5.49 15.69 -0.66
C ASP A 81 -5.07 17.09 -0.21
N GLU A 82 -5.99 18.07 -0.32
CA GLU A 82 -5.69 19.48 -0.02
C GLU A 82 -5.24 19.72 1.43
N GLU A 83 -5.49 18.77 2.34
CA GLU A 83 -5.06 18.83 3.73
C GLU A 83 -3.64 18.29 3.95
N ASP A 84 -3.06 17.61 2.94
CA ASP A 84 -1.70 17.08 3.00
C ASP A 84 -0.65 18.19 2.83
N LEU A 85 0.31 18.27 3.76
CA LEU A 85 1.43 19.23 3.73
C LEU A 85 2.28 19.09 2.45
N MET A 86 2.21 17.93 1.81
CA MET A 86 2.89 17.62 0.55
C MET A 86 1.94 17.63 -0.63
N TYR A 87 0.82 18.37 -0.58
CA TYR A 87 -0.04 18.64 -1.73
C TYR A 87 0.48 19.85 -2.53
N TRP A 88 0.75 19.63 -3.83
CA TRP A 88 1.46 20.61 -4.68
C TRP A 88 0.53 21.30 -5.69
N GLY A 89 -0.80 21.18 -5.52
CA GLY A 89 -1.83 21.84 -6.34
C GLY A 89 -1.94 21.29 -7.76
#